data_AF-A0A417FJW4-F1
#
_entry.id   AF-A0A417FJW4-F1
#
_cell.length_a   1.000
_cell.length_b   1.000
_cell.length_c   1.000
_cell.angle_alpha   90.00
_cell.angle_beta   90.00
_cell.angle_gamma   90.00
#
_symmetry.space_group_name_H-M   'P 1'
#
loop_
_entity.id
_entity.type
_entity.pdbx_description
1 polymer ?
#
loop_
_entity_poly.entity_id
_entity_poly.type
_entity_poly.pdbx_seq_one_letter_code
_entity_poly.pdbx_strand_id
1 'polypeptide(L)'
;MNSAVYCAPIFGWNSCRIMVDAAALLGNPEDELYYRDIASRMKEAIQKGIIGEDGIMPLDFMGAYVLIIAFDLAPEEKKECVARHLIRKIEENGDCLDTGFLTTPFLLDALCKIGRTDKAYRILLQTKCPSWLYEVKQGATTIWENYIAYEPDARRLQQV
;
A
#
# COMPACT_ATOMS: atom_id res chain seq x y z
N MET A 1 6.62 17.45 1.13
CA MET A 1 6.10 16.35 1.98
C MET A 1 6.46 15.05 1.26
N ASN A 2 6.97 14.03 1.96
CA ASN A 2 7.35 12.75 1.34
C ASN A 2 6.49 11.60 1.90
N SER A 3 6.66 10.39 1.37
CA SER A 3 5.87 9.21 1.76
C SER A 3 5.95 8.86 3.26
N ALA A 4 6.97 9.34 3.98
CA ALA A 4 7.09 9.12 5.42
C ALA A 4 5.89 9.65 6.22
N VAL A 5 5.18 10.67 5.69
CA VAL A 5 3.99 11.24 6.35
C VAL A 5 2.88 10.21 6.59
N TYR A 6 2.77 9.20 5.73
CA TYR A 6 1.82 8.10 5.89
C TYR A 6 2.50 6.77 6.22
N CYS A 7 3.68 6.47 5.65
CA CYS A 7 4.37 5.20 5.90
C CYS A 7 4.75 5.03 7.38
N ALA A 8 5.40 6.02 7.98
CA ALA A 8 5.89 5.91 9.36
C ALA A 8 4.76 5.66 10.38
N PRO A 9 3.66 6.44 10.41
CA PRO A 9 2.58 6.17 11.36
C PRO A 9 1.87 4.84 11.08
N ILE A 10 1.64 4.48 9.81
CA ILE A 10 0.98 3.22 9.45
C ILE A 10 1.81 2.00 9.89
N PHE A 11 3.11 1.97 9.58
CA PHE A 11 3.97 0.86 10.00
C PHE A 11 4.24 0.87 11.50
N GLY A 12 4.30 2.03 12.15
CA GLY A 12 4.37 2.10 13.61
C GLY A 12 3.13 1.50 14.29
N TRP A 13 1.93 1.76 13.73
CA TRP A 13 0.70 1.13 14.16
C TRP A 13 0.74 -0.39 13.95
N ASN A 14 1.21 -0.84 12.77
CA ASN A 14 1.31 -2.26 12.46
C ASN A 14 2.28 -2.99 13.39
N SER A 15 3.41 -2.38 13.74
CA SER A 15 4.34 -2.93 14.73
C SER A 15 3.67 -3.10 16.09
N CYS A 16 2.89 -2.12 16.57
CA CYS A 16 2.14 -2.26 17.82
C CYS A 16 1.10 -3.38 17.74
N ARG A 17 0.41 -3.53 16.59
CA ARG A 17 -0.53 -4.64 16.35
C ARG A 17 0.16 -6.01 16.43
N ILE A 18 1.33 -6.15 15.82
CA ILE A 18 2.13 -7.39 15.92
C ILE A 18 2.53 -7.66 17.37
N MET A 19 2.90 -6.64 18.13
CA MET A 19 3.23 -6.80 19.56
C MET A 19 2.03 -7.22 20.40
N VAL A 20 0.82 -6.71 20.10
CA VAL A 20 -0.42 -7.20 20.74
C VAL A 20 -0.61 -8.69 20.48
N ASP A 21 -0.52 -9.10 19.21
CA ASP A 21 -0.76 -10.49 18.83
C ASP A 21 0.32 -11.43 19.39
N ALA A 22 1.58 -10.98 19.45
CA ALA A 22 2.68 -11.71 20.08
C ALA A 22 2.52 -11.84 21.61
N ALA A 23 2.15 -10.76 22.30
CA ALA A 23 1.93 -10.78 23.75
C ALA A 23 0.77 -11.71 24.13
N ALA A 24 -0.33 -11.66 23.37
CA ALA A 24 -1.46 -12.57 23.54
C ALA A 24 -1.03 -14.04 23.35
N LEU A 25 -0.24 -14.34 22.32
CA LEU A 25 0.24 -15.69 22.05
C LEU A 25 1.18 -16.23 23.16
N LEU A 26 1.97 -15.36 23.78
CA LEU A 26 2.89 -15.71 24.86
C LEU A 26 2.24 -15.72 26.25
N GLY A 27 0.99 -15.28 26.38
CA GLY A 27 0.29 -15.21 27.66
C GLY A 27 0.73 -14.03 28.54
N ASN A 28 1.12 -12.90 27.93
CA ASN A 28 1.54 -11.66 28.62
C ASN A 28 0.42 -10.59 28.55
N PRO A 29 -0.58 -10.63 29.45
CA PRO A 29 -1.76 -9.76 29.35
C PRO A 29 -1.46 -8.27 29.59
N GLU A 30 -0.45 -7.94 30.38
CA GLU A 30 -0.04 -6.55 30.64
C GLU A 30 0.49 -5.88 29.36
N ASP A 31 1.41 -6.56 28.66
CA ASP A 31 1.95 -6.10 27.38
C ASP A 31 0.87 -6.04 26.30
N GLU A 32 -0.02 -7.04 26.25
CA GLU A 32 -1.13 -7.04 25.31
C GLU A 32 -2.00 -5.78 25.47
N LEU A 33 -2.39 -5.45 26.70
CA LEU A 33 -3.18 -4.25 27.00
C LEU A 33 -2.40 -2.97 26.66
N TYR A 34 -1.12 -2.92 27.03
CA TYR A 34 -0.24 -1.78 26.77
C TYR A 34 -0.11 -1.46 25.27
N TYR A 35 0.25 -2.44 24.45
CA TYR A 35 0.40 -2.23 23.01
C TYR A 35 -0.94 -2.01 22.31
N ARG A 36 -2.04 -2.57 22.84
CA ARG A 36 -3.39 -2.37 22.30
C ARG A 36 -3.84 -0.92 22.48
N ASP A 37 -3.59 -0.32 23.63
CA ASP A 37 -3.86 1.10 23.86
C ASP A 37 -3.10 1.99 22.87
N ILE A 38 -1.80 1.74 22.70
CA ILE A 38 -0.97 2.49 21.74
C ILE A 38 -1.50 2.33 20.32
N ALA A 39 -1.77 1.10 19.88
CA ALA A 39 -2.30 0.83 18.55
C ALA A 39 -3.66 1.50 18.32
N SER A 40 -4.55 1.54 19.33
CA SER A 40 -5.84 2.23 19.22
C SER A 40 -5.67 3.73 19.01
N ARG A 41 -4.84 4.38 19.83
CA ARG A 41 -4.55 5.81 19.71
C ARG A 41 -3.88 6.16 18.38
N MET A 42 -2.96 5.32 17.90
CA MET A 42 -2.35 5.51 16.58
C MET A 42 -3.37 5.36 15.44
N LYS A 43 -4.27 4.37 15.50
CA LYS A 43 -5.33 4.19 14.50
C LYS A 43 -6.21 5.42 14.41
N GLU A 44 -6.67 5.94 15.54
CA GLU A 44 -7.47 7.16 15.58
C GLU A 44 -6.72 8.37 15.00
N ALA A 45 -5.44 8.54 15.36
CA ALA A 45 -4.61 9.62 14.85
C ALA A 45 -4.41 9.53 13.33
N ILE A 46 -4.21 8.32 12.79
CA ILE A 46 -4.12 8.08 11.34
C ILE A 46 -5.45 8.44 10.66
N GLN A 47 -6.56 7.97 11.20
CA GLN A 47 -7.89 8.18 10.62
C GLN A 47 -8.31 9.65 10.58
N LYS A 48 -7.93 10.42 11.62
CA LYS A 48 -8.24 11.85 11.74
C LYS A 48 -7.23 12.75 11.03
N GLY A 49 -5.95 12.41 11.09
CA GLY A 49 -4.85 13.29 10.67
C GLY A 49 -4.28 13.01 9.28
N ILE A 50 -4.51 11.82 8.72
CA ILE A 50 -3.94 11.42 7.43
C ILE A 50 -5.03 11.26 6.37
N ILE A 51 -6.17 10.65 6.72
CA ILE A 51 -7.23 10.38 5.75
C ILE A 51 -8.15 11.60 5.65
N GLY A 52 -8.13 12.29 4.51
CA GLY A 52 -9.04 13.41 4.21
C GLY A 52 -10.52 13.05 4.34
N GLU A 53 -11.40 14.04 4.43
CA GLU A 53 -12.85 13.82 4.53
C GLU A 53 -13.39 13.03 3.34
N ASP A 54 -12.86 13.30 2.14
CA ASP A 54 -13.16 12.64 0.88
C ASP A 54 -12.32 11.37 0.62
N GLY A 55 -11.59 10.89 1.63
CA GLY A 55 -10.72 9.72 1.55
C GLY A 55 -9.40 9.96 0.80
N ILE A 56 -9.09 11.18 0.36
CA ILE A 56 -7.80 11.52 -0.26
C ILE A 56 -6.68 11.45 0.80
N MET A 57 -5.53 10.92 0.38
CA MET A 57 -4.31 10.86 1.20
C MET A 57 -3.46 12.13 1.01
N PRO A 58 -2.62 12.54 1.98
CA PRO A 58 -1.85 13.80 1.91
C PRO A 58 -0.88 13.86 0.71
N LEU A 59 -0.54 12.69 0.18
CA LEU A 59 0.08 12.49 -1.11
C LEU A 59 -0.79 11.49 -1.88
N ASP A 60 -1.33 11.92 -3.02
CA ASP A 60 -2.26 11.16 -3.87
C ASP A 60 -1.55 10.02 -4.64
N PHE A 61 -0.90 9.13 -3.89
CA PHE A 61 -0.09 8.03 -4.39
C PHE A 61 -0.84 6.70 -4.28
N MET A 62 -0.69 5.83 -5.29
CA MET A 62 -1.28 4.49 -5.31
C MET A 62 -0.95 3.72 -4.03
N GLY A 63 0.34 3.73 -3.64
CA GLY A 63 0.82 3.06 -2.44
C GLY A 63 0.18 3.54 -1.13
N ALA A 64 -0.22 4.81 -1.03
CA ALA A 64 -0.87 5.33 0.16
C ALA A 64 -2.26 4.69 0.37
N TYR A 65 -3.05 4.59 -0.69
CA TYR A 65 -4.36 3.93 -0.65
C TYR A 65 -4.23 2.42 -0.40
N VAL A 66 -3.23 1.78 -1.01
CA VAL A 66 -2.94 0.36 -0.80
C VAL A 66 -2.75 0.05 0.68
N LEU A 67 -1.93 0.83 1.40
CA LEU A 67 -1.67 0.58 2.83
C LEU A 67 -2.91 0.76 3.71
N ILE A 68 -3.71 1.80 3.45
CA ILE A 68 -4.94 2.05 4.21
C ILE A 68 -5.93 0.89 4.05
N ILE A 69 -6.06 0.35 2.84
CA ILE A 69 -6.94 -0.79 2.55
C ILE A 69 -6.35 -2.08 3.12
N ALA A 70 -5.07 -2.36 2.87
CA ALA A 70 -4.42 -3.59 3.27
C ALA A 70 -4.45 -3.81 4.79
N PHE A 71 -4.32 -2.72 5.56
CA PHE A 71 -4.31 -2.74 7.02
C PHE A 71 -5.66 -2.38 7.67
N ASP A 72 -6.74 -2.27 6.89
CA ASP A 72 -8.09 -1.99 7.42
C ASP A 72 -8.13 -0.73 8.31
N LEU A 73 -7.43 0.31 7.87
CA LEU A 73 -7.28 1.58 8.58
C LEU A 73 -8.32 2.63 8.18
N ALA A 74 -8.98 2.49 7.04
CA ALA A 74 -10.08 3.37 6.65
C ALA A 74 -11.26 3.23 7.63
N PRO A 75 -11.82 4.36 8.15
CA PRO A 75 -13.14 4.37 8.77
C PRO A 75 -14.18 3.81 7.79
N GLU A 76 -15.25 3.21 8.31
CA GLU A 76 -16.25 2.50 7.50
C GLU A 76 -16.83 3.41 6.41
N GLU A 77 -17.16 4.65 6.77
CA GLU A 77 -17.70 5.69 5.92
C GLU A 77 -16.73 6.18 4.83
N LYS A 78 -15.42 5.93 4.98
CA LYS A 78 -14.39 6.35 4.02
C LYS A 78 -13.86 5.20 3.16
N LYS A 79 -14.20 3.94 3.46
CA LYS A 79 -13.69 2.76 2.73
C LYS A 79 -13.95 2.86 1.23
N GLU A 80 -15.17 3.23 0.83
CA GLU A 80 -15.53 3.35 -0.58
C GLU A 80 -14.74 4.45 -1.28
N CYS A 81 -14.55 5.60 -0.63
CA CYS A 81 -13.78 6.71 -1.18
C CYS A 81 -12.31 6.34 -1.39
N VAL A 82 -11.68 5.73 -0.39
CA VAL A 82 -10.28 5.24 -0.48
C VAL A 82 -10.14 4.21 -1.60
N ALA A 83 -11.08 3.27 -1.70
CA ALA A 83 -11.10 2.28 -2.78
C ALA A 83 -11.23 2.94 -4.16
N ARG A 84 -12.10 3.94 -4.30
CA ARG A 84 -12.29 4.69 -5.55
C ARG A 84 -11.02 5.41 -5.98
N HIS A 85 -10.29 6.02 -5.04
CA HIS A 85 -9.01 6.67 -5.33
C HIS A 85 -7.94 5.67 -5.76
N LEU A 86 -7.84 4.50 -5.13
CA LEU A 86 -6.93 3.45 -5.59
C LEU A 86 -7.22 3.06 -7.05
N ILE A 87 -8.49 2.81 -7.39
CA ILE A 87 -8.89 2.46 -8.75
C ILE A 87 -8.56 3.57 -9.73
N ARG A 88 -8.85 4.83 -9.38
CA ARG A 88 -8.48 5.99 -10.19
C ARG A 88 -6.98 6.03 -10.46
N LYS A 89 -6.12 5.87 -9.45
CA LYS A 89 -4.66 5.88 -9.62
C LYS A 89 -4.18 4.77 -10.55
N ILE A 90 -4.78 3.59 -10.48
CA ILE A 90 -4.46 2.46 -11.37
C ILE A 90 -4.84 2.79 -12.83
N GLU A 91 -6.02 3.36 -13.03
CA GLU A 91 -6.51 3.70 -14.37
C GLU A 91 -5.72 4.86 -14.99
N GLU A 92 -5.38 5.88 -14.20
CA GLU A 92 -4.48 6.97 -14.59
C GLU A 92 -3.10 6.45 -15.02
N ASN A 93 -2.60 5.40 -14.37
CA ASN A 93 -1.33 4.77 -14.70
C ASN A 93 -1.45 3.69 -15.80
N GLY A 94 -2.56 3.66 -16.55
CA GLY A 94 -2.75 2.74 -17.66
C GLY A 94 -2.82 1.26 -17.25
N ASP A 95 -3.35 0.98 -16.05
CA ASP A 95 -3.36 -0.34 -15.40
C ASP A 95 -1.94 -0.93 -15.20
N CYS A 96 -0.91 -0.08 -15.04
CA CYS A 96 0.43 -0.46 -14.56
C CYS A 96 0.53 -0.23 -13.04
N LEU A 97 1.41 -0.98 -12.36
CA LEU A 97 1.66 -0.76 -10.93
C LEU A 97 2.46 0.55 -10.72
N ASP A 98 2.18 1.29 -9.65
CA ASP A 98 2.96 2.49 -9.27
C ASP A 98 3.21 2.49 -7.76
N THR A 99 3.78 1.39 -7.30
CA THR A 99 3.99 1.09 -5.88
C THR A 99 5.47 0.83 -5.60
N GLY A 100 5.95 1.36 -4.48
CA GLY A 100 7.30 1.10 -3.96
C GLY A 100 7.36 -0.12 -3.04
N PHE A 101 8.56 -0.44 -2.56
CA PHE A 101 8.87 -1.62 -1.73
C PHE A 101 7.89 -1.86 -0.57
N LEU A 102 7.49 -0.81 0.14
CA LEU A 102 6.60 -0.92 1.30
C LEU A 102 5.13 -1.20 0.94
N THR A 103 4.76 -1.13 -0.33
CA THR A 103 3.36 -1.10 -0.78
C THR A 103 3.05 -2.18 -1.81
N THR A 104 4.00 -2.51 -2.68
CA THR A 104 3.87 -3.56 -3.70
C THR A 104 3.41 -4.92 -3.14
N PRO A 105 3.93 -5.41 -2.00
CA PRO A 105 3.49 -6.70 -1.45
C PRO A 105 1.99 -6.77 -1.13
N PHE A 106 1.33 -5.62 -0.94
CA PHE A 106 -0.06 -5.53 -0.53
C PHE A 106 -1.02 -5.13 -1.66
N LEU A 107 -0.52 -4.75 -2.85
CA LEU A 107 -1.32 -4.16 -3.92
C LEU A 107 -2.45 -5.10 -4.40
N LEU A 108 -2.11 -6.35 -4.71
CA LEU A 108 -3.08 -7.32 -5.25
C LEU A 108 -4.11 -7.72 -4.19
N ASP A 109 -3.67 -7.92 -2.95
CA ASP A 109 -4.56 -8.24 -1.83
C ASP A 109 -5.51 -7.09 -1.51
N ALA A 110 -5.02 -5.84 -1.53
CA ALA A 110 -5.85 -4.66 -1.36
C ALA A 110 -6.95 -4.57 -2.43
N LEU A 111 -6.62 -4.87 -3.69
CA LEU A 111 -7.59 -4.91 -4.78
C LEU A 111 -8.64 -6.01 -4.58
N CYS A 112 -8.22 -7.20 -4.17
CA CYS A 112 -9.14 -8.29 -3.83
C CYS A 112 -10.04 -7.93 -2.64
N LYS A 113 -9.50 -7.28 -1.58
CA LYS A 113 -10.25 -6.83 -0.41
C LYS A 113 -11.39 -5.86 -0.77
N ILE A 114 -11.20 -5.00 -1.77
CA ILE A 114 -12.24 -4.07 -2.24
C ILE A 114 -13.12 -4.66 -3.37
N GLY A 115 -13.06 -5.98 -3.59
CA GLY A 115 -13.86 -6.66 -4.61
C GLY A 115 -13.42 -6.42 -6.05
N ARG A 116 -12.19 -5.93 -6.28
CA ARG A 116 -11.62 -5.62 -7.60
C ARG A 116 -10.56 -6.62 -8.03
N THR A 117 -10.87 -7.91 -7.87
CA THR A 117 -10.05 -9.01 -8.35
C THR A 117 -9.80 -8.94 -9.86
N ASP A 118 -10.73 -8.37 -10.63
CA ASP A 118 -10.57 -8.08 -12.06
C ASP A 118 -9.35 -7.17 -12.33
N LYS A 119 -9.17 -6.13 -11.51
CA LYS A 119 -8.03 -5.21 -11.58
C LYS A 119 -6.75 -5.86 -11.06
N ALA A 120 -6.84 -6.67 -10.00
CA ALA A 120 -5.69 -7.43 -9.50
C ALA A 120 -5.08 -8.30 -10.61
N TYR A 121 -5.90 -9.09 -11.32
CA TYR A 121 -5.45 -9.87 -12.47
C TYR A 121 -4.92 -9.00 -13.61
N ARG A 122 -5.58 -7.87 -13.89
CA ARG A 122 -5.12 -6.99 -14.96
C ARG A 122 -3.72 -6.42 -14.69
N ILE A 123 -3.43 -6.00 -13.45
CA ILE A 123 -2.09 -5.53 -13.06
C ILE A 123 -1.09 -6.68 -13.08
N LEU A 124 -1.46 -7.85 -12.52
CA LEU A 124 -0.58 -9.03 -12.49
C LEU A 124 -0.15 -9.46 -13.91
N LEU A 125 -1.06 -9.35 -14.88
CA LEU A 125 -0.84 -9.74 -16.27
C LEU A 125 -0.42 -8.57 -17.17
N GLN A 126 -0.19 -7.37 -16.62
CA GLN A 126 0.28 -6.22 -17.38
C GLN A 126 1.68 -6.49 -17.93
N THR A 127 1.95 -6.05 -19.17
CA THR A 127 3.26 -6.22 -19.83
C THR A 127 3.92 -4.90 -20.23
N LYS A 128 3.25 -3.77 -20.04
CA LYS A 128 3.82 -2.42 -20.19
C LYS A 128 4.68 -2.08 -18.98
N CYS A 129 5.73 -1.28 -19.16
CA CYS A 129 6.52 -0.77 -18.04
C CYS A 129 5.72 0.33 -17.31
N PRO A 130 5.70 0.34 -15.96
CA PRO A 130 6.24 -0.67 -15.03
C PRO A 130 5.28 -1.85 -14.78
N SER A 131 5.79 -3.08 -14.84
CA SER A 131 5.06 -4.31 -14.45
C SER A 131 6.00 -5.50 -14.26
N TRP A 132 5.55 -6.54 -13.55
CA TRP A 132 6.33 -7.78 -13.41
C TRP A 132 6.57 -8.49 -14.75
N LEU A 133 5.56 -8.58 -15.63
CA LEU A 133 5.76 -9.26 -16.92
C LEU A 133 6.50 -8.40 -17.94
N TYR A 134 6.69 -7.10 -17.70
CA TYR A 134 7.65 -6.31 -18.46
C TYR A 134 9.07 -6.85 -18.24
N GLU A 135 9.49 -7.13 -17.00
CA GLU A 135 10.81 -7.71 -16.71
C GLU A 135 10.99 -9.03 -17.48
N VAL A 136 9.99 -9.91 -17.43
CA VAL A 136 9.99 -11.19 -18.16
C VAL A 136 10.11 -10.96 -19.68
N LYS A 137 9.39 -10.00 -20.24
CA LYS A 137 9.50 -9.64 -21.67
C LYS A 137 10.89 -9.16 -22.06
N GLN A 138 11.59 -8.51 -21.14
CA GLN A 138 12.97 -8.06 -21.33
C GLN A 138 14.01 -9.14 -21.01
N GLY A 139 13.58 -10.39 -20.79
CA GLY A 139 14.48 -11.53 -20.58
C GLY A 139 14.95 -11.70 -19.13
N ALA A 140 14.31 -11.04 -18.16
CA ALA A 140 14.61 -11.25 -16.76
C ALA A 140 14.34 -12.71 -16.35
N THR A 141 15.28 -13.30 -15.62
CA THR A 141 15.14 -14.62 -14.96
C THR A 141 15.05 -14.49 -13.43
N THR A 142 15.14 -13.27 -12.92
CA THR A 142 15.03 -12.88 -11.51
C THR A 142 14.32 -11.52 -11.44
N ILE A 143 13.69 -11.21 -10.30
CA ILE A 143 13.06 -9.90 -10.08
C ILE A 143 14.13 -8.81 -10.01
N TRP A 144 13.89 -7.68 -10.68
CA TRP A 144 14.80 -6.54 -10.68
C TRP A 144 14.62 -5.65 -9.45
N GLU A 145 15.65 -4.88 -9.10
CA GLU A 145 15.54 -3.84 -8.06
C GLU A 145 14.55 -2.72 -8.48
N ASN A 146 14.48 -2.43 -9.78
CA ASN A 146 13.62 -1.40 -10.35
C ASN A 146 13.01 -1.88 -11.67
N TYR A 147 11.71 -1.66 -11.84
CA TYR A 147 10.96 -2.02 -13.05
C TYR A 147 11.47 -1.33 -14.33
N ILE A 148 12.19 -0.20 -14.21
CA ILE A 148 12.79 0.58 -15.31
C ILE A 148 14.32 0.31 -15.40
N ALA A 149 14.83 -0.76 -14.77
CA ALA A 149 16.28 -1.08 -14.83
C ALA A 149 16.79 -1.27 -16.26
N TYR A 150 15.89 -1.51 -17.22
CA TYR A 150 16.18 -1.57 -18.65
C TYR A 150 15.24 -0.66 -19.45
N GLU A 151 15.79 0.41 -20.00
CA GLU A 151 15.23 1.16 -21.12
C GLU A 151 16.15 0.98 -22.33
N PRO A 152 15.65 0.56 -23.50
CA PRO A 152 16.45 0.49 -24.73
C PRO A 152 17.13 1.82 -25.12
N ASP A 153 16.60 2.96 -24.64
CA ASP A 153 17.01 4.32 -25.05
C ASP A 153 17.47 5.24 -23.89
N ALA A 154 17.77 4.69 -22.71
CA ALA A 154 18.44 5.39 -21.61
C ALA A 154 17.92 6.84 -21.34
N ARG A 155 16.66 7.00 -20.91
CA ARG A 155 16.22 8.18 -20.17
C ARG A 155 15.85 7.74 -18.76
N ARG A 156 16.78 7.97 -17.82
CA ARG A 156 16.47 7.96 -16.38
C ARG A 156 15.26 8.86 -16.13
N LEU A 157 14.08 8.26 -15.97
CA LEU A 157 12.97 8.89 -15.28
C LEU A 157 13.36 8.91 -13.80
N GLN A 158 13.70 10.10 -13.31
CA GLN A 158 13.91 10.31 -11.88
C GLN A 158 12.59 9.97 -11.17
N GLN A 159 12.63 8.98 -10.26
CA GLN A 159 11.52 8.75 -9.35
C GLN A 159 11.69 9.60 -8.08
N VAL A 160 10.53 9.99 -7.56
CA VAL A 160 10.30 10.86 -6.39
C VAL A 160 10.44 10.08 -5.09
#